data_AF-A0AA51RGK2-F1
#
_entry.id   AF-A0AA51RGK2-F1
#
_cell.length_a   1.000
_cell.length_b   1.000
_cell.length_c   1.000
_cell.angle_alpha   90.00
_cell.angle_beta   90.00
_cell.angle_gamma   90.00
#
_symmetry.space_group_name_H-M   'P 1'
#
loop_
_entity.id
_entity.type
_entity.pdbx_description
1 polymer ?
#
loop_
_entity_poly.entity_id
_entity_poly.type
_entity_poly.pdbx_seq_one_letter_code
_entity_poly.pdbx_strand_id
1 'polypeptide(L)'
;MTNSFILFRSYIIFVLLFLVPGSLLITKQIYFLLETNISTYSLTNYFKKKQSIVLNDQSYISLLNFYVKRKKFFLSISLSELYLFICPSKRKLIYKSLGQCYQQNGLFYVSEYYYLLYLSISNDSLSVLSSLLEIYTHFDNYDKISFVKDQIAQLSSFNSFDGSQ
;
A
#
# COMPACT_ATOMS: atom_id res chain seq x y z
N MET A 1 -30.84 10.06 53.85
CA MET A 1 -31.14 9.15 52.72
C MET A 1 -30.91 9.78 51.33
N THR A 2 -30.71 11.09 51.21
CA THR A 2 -30.45 11.79 49.93
C THR A 2 -29.02 11.61 49.40
N ASN A 3 -28.02 11.49 50.28
CA ASN A 3 -26.62 11.35 49.87
C ASN A 3 -26.31 10.03 49.14
N SER A 4 -27.00 8.94 49.46
CA SER A 4 -26.82 7.64 48.78
C SER A 4 -27.30 7.69 47.33
N PHE A 5 -28.36 8.44 47.03
CA PHE A 5 -28.85 8.64 45.66
C PHE A 5 -27.88 9.45 44.80
N ILE A 6 -27.25 10.48 45.38
CA ILE A 6 -26.28 11.33 44.66
C ILE A 6 -25.01 10.53 44.33
N LEU A 7 -24.50 9.76 45.29
CA LEU A 7 -23.34 8.88 45.09
C LEU A 7 -23.61 7.83 44.00
N PHE A 8 -24.79 7.21 44.01
CA PHE A 8 -25.18 6.25 42.98
C PHE A 8 -25.25 6.88 41.58
N ARG A 9 -25.84 8.07 41.45
CA ARG A 9 -25.88 8.79 40.16
C ARG A 9 -24.49 9.19 39.67
N SER A 10 -23.63 9.68 40.56
CA SER A 10 -22.24 10.02 40.21
C SER A 10 -21.47 8.80 39.73
N TYR A 11 -21.62 7.66 40.40
CA TYR A 11 -21.00 6.40 39.98
C TYR A 11 -21.43 5.98 38.57
N ILE A 12 -22.73 6.04 38.26
CA ILE A 12 -23.24 5.73 36.91
C ILE A 12 -22.65 6.67 35.87
N ILE A 13 -22.57 7.97 36.15
CA ILE A 13 -21.99 8.96 35.23
C ILE A 13 -20.52 8.64 34.97
N PHE A 14 -19.73 8.34 36.00
CA PHE A 14 -18.34 7.94 35.83
C PHE A 14 -18.19 6.67 35.00
N VAL A 15 -19.00 5.64 35.27
CA VAL A 15 -18.97 4.41 34.49
C VAL A 15 -19.31 4.68 33.02
N LEU A 16 -20.36 5.45 32.73
CA LEU A 16 -20.74 5.82 31.37
C LEU A 16 -19.64 6.62 30.65
N LEU A 17 -18.97 7.52 31.37
CA LEU A 17 -17.89 8.33 30.83
C LEU A 17 -16.68 7.50 30.38
N PHE A 18 -16.44 6.34 31.01
CA PHE A 18 -15.44 5.37 30.55
C PHE A 18 -15.99 4.39 29.50
N LEU A 19 -17.27 4.00 29.62
CA LEU A 19 -17.88 3.00 28.74
C LEU A 19 -18.04 3.50 27.30
N VAL A 20 -18.45 4.76 27.13
CA VAL A 20 -18.65 5.37 25.80
C VAL A 20 -17.36 5.41 24.98
N PRO A 21 -16.23 5.99 25.44
CA PRO A 21 -14.99 5.98 24.67
C PRO A 21 -14.43 4.57 24.52
N GLY A 22 -14.56 3.71 25.53
CA GLY A 22 -14.13 2.32 25.45
C GLY A 22 -14.86 1.53 24.37
N SER A 23 -16.19 1.65 24.32
CA SER A 23 -17.01 1.00 23.29
C SER A 23 -16.66 1.50 21.89
N LEU A 24 -16.45 2.81 21.69
CA LEU A 24 -16.05 3.35 20.38
C LEU A 24 -14.71 2.80 19.89
N LEU A 25 -13.72 2.65 20.78
CA LEU A 25 -12.43 2.05 20.43
C LEU A 25 -12.57 0.59 20.02
N ILE A 26 -13.37 -0.18 20.75
CA ILE A 26 -13.64 -1.59 20.46
C ILE A 26 -14.37 -1.73 19.12
N THR A 27 -15.44 -0.94 18.90
CA THR A 27 -16.19 -0.94 17.64
C THR A 27 -15.29 -0.61 16.45
N LYS A 28 -14.39 0.36 16.59
CA LYS A 28 -13.42 0.69 15.53
C LYS A 28 -12.48 -0.46 15.20
N GLN A 29 -12.01 -1.20 16.21
CA GLN A 29 -11.16 -2.37 15.99
C GLN A 29 -11.93 -3.53 15.33
N ILE A 30 -13.16 -3.79 15.78
CA ILE A 30 -14.03 -4.83 15.22
C ILE A 30 -14.37 -4.49 13.76
N TYR A 31 -14.69 -3.24 13.45
CA TYR A 31 -14.96 -2.78 12.09
C TYR A 31 -13.78 -3.05 11.17
N PHE A 32 -12.57 -2.70 11.60
CA PHE A 32 -11.35 -2.94 10.82
C PHE A 32 -11.07 -4.44 10.60
N LEU A 33 -11.31 -5.26 11.63
CA LEU A 33 -11.20 -6.73 11.52
C LEU A 33 -12.23 -7.30 10.55
N LEU A 34 -13.47 -6.83 10.60
CA LEU A 34 -14.54 -7.25 9.69
C LEU A 34 -14.22 -6.87 8.24
N GLU A 35 -13.80 -5.63 8.00
CA GLU A 35 -13.41 -5.17 6.66
C GLU A 35 -12.29 -6.06 6.07
N THR A 36 -11.27 -6.35 6.88
CA THR A 36 -10.17 -7.23 6.48
C THR A 36 -10.66 -8.65 6.20
N ASN A 37 -11.46 -9.22 7.10
CA ASN A 37 -11.97 -10.59 6.98
C ASN A 37 -12.94 -10.74 5.81
N ILE A 38 -13.76 -9.73 5.52
CA ILE A 38 -14.63 -9.74 4.34
C ILE A 38 -13.78 -9.70 3.07
N SER A 39 -12.74 -8.86 3.03
CA SER A 39 -11.83 -8.76 1.89
C SER A 39 -11.06 -10.07 1.64
N THR A 40 -10.56 -10.72 2.69
CA THR A 40 -9.88 -12.01 2.58
C THR A 40 -10.86 -13.15 2.26
N TYR A 41 -12.02 -13.19 2.91
CA TYR A 41 -13.05 -14.19 2.67
C TYR A 41 -13.56 -14.14 1.24
N SER A 42 -13.83 -12.93 0.75
CA SER A 42 -14.08 -12.61 -0.66
C SER A 42 -13.02 -13.27 -1.54
N LEU A 43 -11.73 -12.97 -1.34
CA LEU A 43 -10.62 -13.60 -2.07
C LEU A 43 -10.71 -15.14 -2.06
N THR A 44 -10.84 -15.77 -0.89
CA THR A 44 -10.86 -17.24 -0.75
C THR A 44 -12.10 -17.90 -1.37
N ASN A 45 -13.28 -17.30 -1.23
CA ASN A 45 -14.50 -17.84 -1.83
C ASN A 45 -14.49 -17.70 -3.36
N TYR A 46 -13.80 -16.69 -3.89
CA TYR A 46 -13.60 -16.55 -5.32
C TYR A 46 -12.66 -17.62 -5.90
N PHE A 47 -11.56 -17.96 -5.22
CA PHE A 47 -10.70 -19.08 -5.64
C PHE A 47 -11.45 -20.42 -5.67
N LYS A 48 -12.36 -20.64 -4.72
CA LYS A 48 -13.12 -21.90 -4.61
C LYS A 48 -14.13 -22.08 -5.75
N LYS A 49 -14.60 -21.00 -6.38
CA LYS A 49 -15.65 -21.05 -7.41
C LYS A 49 -15.16 -21.29 -8.85
N LYS A 50 -13.86 -21.45 -9.10
CA LYS A 50 -13.27 -21.60 -10.47
C LYS A 50 -13.75 -20.55 -11.47
N GLN A 51 -14.29 -19.44 -10.99
CA GLN A 51 -14.77 -18.37 -11.84
C GLN A 51 -13.53 -17.54 -12.16
N SER A 52 -13.19 -17.45 -13.45
CA SER A 52 -12.12 -16.61 -13.96
C SER A 52 -12.42 -15.16 -13.58
N ILE A 53 -11.90 -14.71 -12.45
CA ILE A 53 -12.15 -13.35 -11.97
C ILE A 53 -10.83 -12.59 -11.99
N VAL A 54 -10.82 -11.57 -12.84
CA VAL A 54 -9.87 -10.46 -12.83
C VAL A 54 -9.96 -9.81 -11.45
N LEU A 55 -9.04 -10.17 -10.57
CA LEU A 55 -8.91 -9.54 -9.26
C LEU A 55 -8.67 -8.04 -9.55
N ASN A 56 -9.58 -7.18 -9.10
CA ASN A 56 -9.59 -5.76 -9.52
C ASN A 56 -8.33 -5.06 -8.96
N ASP A 57 -7.66 -4.27 -9.79
CA ASP A 57 -6.48 -3.46 -9.45
C ASP A 57 -6.68 -2.68 -8.14
N GLN A 58 -7.87 -2.12 -7.93
CA GLN A 58 -8.19 -1.36 -6.71
C GLN A 58 -8.22 -2.23 -5.45
N SER A 59 -8.75 -3.45 -5.55
CA SER A 59 -8.76 -4.40 -4.43
C SER A 59 -7.34 -4.88 -4.10
N TYR A 60 -6.54 -5.16 -5.14
CA TYR A 60 -5.13 -5.48 -4.98
C TYR A 60 -4.36 -4.36 -4.27
N ILE A 61 -4.47 -3.11 -4.73
CA ILE A 61 -3.78 -1.95 -4.14
C ILE A 61 -4.21 -1.76 -2.68
N SER A 62 -5.51 -1.89 -2.37
CA SER A 62 -6.01 -1.76 -0.99
C SER A 62 -5.41 -2.81 -0.06
N LEU A 63 -5.43 -4.09 -0.46
CA LEU A 63 -4.83 -5.19 0.31
C LEU A 63 -3.31 -5.04 0.44
N LEU A 64 -2.63 -4.63 -0.62
CA LEU A 64 -1.20 -4.39 -0.60
C LEU A 64 -0.85 -3.29 0.40
N ASN A 65 -1.51 -2.13 0.30
CA ASN A 65 -1.30 -1.01 1.21
C ASN A 65 -1.60 -1.38 2.66
N PHE A 66 -2.62 -2.21 2.88
CA PHE A 66 -2.94 -2.76 4.20
C PHE A 66 -1.79 -3.60 4.77
N TYR A 67 -1.24 -4.53 3.98
CA TYR A 67 -0.13 -5.37 4.43
C TYR A 67 1.16 -4.57 4.63
N VAL A 68 1.45 -3.64 3.74
CA VAL A 68 2.58 -2.71 3.84
C VAL A 68 2.48 -1.87 5.11
N LYS A 69 1.33 -1.25 5.39
CA LYS A 69 1.11 -0.43 6.60
C LYS A 69 1.29 -1.24 7.88
N ARG A 70 0.96 -2.53 7.85
CA ARG A 70 1.16 -3.47 8.98
C ARG A 70 2.55 -4.09 9.03
N LYS A 71 3.49 -3.66 8.17
CA LYS A 71 4.84 -4.21 8.03
C LYS A 71 4.85 -5.71 7.77
N LYS A 72 3.80 -6.24 7.12
CA LYS A 72 3.67 -7.65 6.74
C LYS A 72 4.28 -7.89 5.36
N PHE A 73 5.58 -7.66 5.27
CA PHE A 73 6.33 -7.64 4.01
C PHE A 73 6.18 -8.93 3.17
N PHE A 74 6.34 -10.10 3.80
CA PHE A 74 6.19 -11.38 3.11
C PHE A 74 4.80 -11.52 2.47
N LEU A 75 3.73 -11.12 3.17
CA LEU A 75 2.37 -11.17 2.64
C LEU A 75 2.18 -10.19 1.48
N SER A 76 2.80 -9.00 1.53
CA SER A 76 2.77 -8.05 0.42
C SER A 76 3.44 -8.61 -0.85
N ILE A 77 4.58 -9.29 -0.70
CA ILE A 77 5.27 -9.96 -1.81
C ILE A 77 4.42 -11.11 -2.34
N SER A 78 3.99 -12.03 -1.47
CA SER A 78 3.19 -13.18 -1.88
C SER A 78 1.90 -12.77 -2.58
N LEU A 79 1.24 -11.71 -2.12
CA LEU A 79 0.06 -11.15 -2.78
C LEU A 79 0.40 -10.63 -4.18
N SER A 80 1.52 -9.93 -4.33
CA SER A 80 1.95 -9.36 -5.61
C SER A 80 2.36 -10.44 -6.61
N GLU A 81 3.06 -11.49 -6.17
CA GLU A 81 3.40 -12.65 -7.01
C GLU A 81 2.16 -13.46 -7.41
N LEU A 82 1.23 -13.67 -6.47
CA LEU A 82 -0.05 -14.31 -6.76
C LEU A 82 -0.86 -13.48 -7.76
N TYR A 83 -0.89 -12.16 -7.61
CA TYR A 83 -1.58 -11.26 -8.54
C TYR A 83 -0.91 -11.27 -9.92
N LEU A 84 0.42 -11.38 -9.99
CA LEU A 84 1.16 -11.56 -11.25
C LEU A 84 0.80 -12.86 -11.95
N PHE A 85 0.68 -13.94 -11.19
CA PHE A 85 0.30 -15.25 -11.71
C PHE A 85 -1.12 -15.24 -12.28
N ILE A 86 -2.06 -14.59 -11.60
CA ILE A 86 -3.48 -14.53 -12.01
C ILE A 86 -3.71 -13.52 -13.14
N CYS A 87 -3.04 -12.37 -13.09
CA CYS A 87 -3.24 -11.24 -13.99
C CYS A 87 -1.91 -10.79 -14.62
N PRO A 88 -1.31 -11.59 -15.53
CA PRO A 88 -0.01 -11.28 -16.12
C PRO A 88 -0.03 -10.02 -17.00
N SER A 89 -1.19 -9.54 -17.43
CA SER A 89 -1.32 -8.24 -18.13
C SER A 89 -1.07 -7.04 -17.22
N LYS A 90 -1.16 -7.22 -15.89
CA LYS A 90 -0.97 -6.17 -14.88
C LYS A 90 0.46 -6.07 -14.36
N ARG A 91 1.43 -6.71 -15.04
CA ARG A 91 2.87 -6.68 -14.73
C ARG A 91 3.40 -5.31 -14.37
N LYS A 92 3.02 -4.27 -15.13
CA LYS A 92 3.43 -2.88 -14.88
C LYS A 92 3.05 -2.41 -13.47
N LEU A 93 1.80 -2.60 -13.07
CA LEU A 93 1.34 -2.23 -11.72
C LEU A 93 2.13 -3.00 -10.65
N ILE A 94 2.31 -4.30 -10.87
CA ILE A 94 2.94 -5.21 -9.92
C ILE A 94 4.42 -4.91 -9.72
N TYR A 95 5.18 -4.66 -10.79
CA TYR A 95 6.61 -4.34 -10.67
C TYR A 95 6.84 -3.04 -9.93
N LYS A 96 5.99 -2.02 -10.15
CA LYS A 96 6.02 -0.79 -9.36
C LYS A 96 5.73 -1.08 -7.88
N SER A 97 4.69 -1.85 -7.60
CA SER A 97 4.29 -2.24 -6.25
C SER A 97 5.35 -3.07 -5.51
N LEU A 98 6.00 -4.02 -6.20
CA LEU A 98 7.09 -4.82 -5.66
C LEU A 98 8.31 -3.95 -5.37
N GLY A 99 8.73 -3.10 -6.32
CA GLY A 99 9.83 -2.15 -6.11
C GLY A 99 9.60 -1.30 -4.86
N GLN A 100 8.42 -0.70 -4.73
CA GLN A 100 8.06 0.08 -3.54
C GLN A 100 8.10 -0.74 -2.25
N CYS A 101 7.60 -1.98 -2.27
CA CYS A 101 7.66 -2.85 -1.10
C CYS A 101 9.11 -3.16 -0.70
N TYR A 102 9.99 -3.50 -1.65
CA TYR A 102 11.40 -3.80 -1.36
C TYR A 102 12.14 -2.56 -0.86
N GLN A 103 11.92 -1.40 -1.46
CA GLN A 103 12.54 -0.13 -1.04
C GLN A 103 12.20 0.21 0.42
N GLN A 104 10.92 0.12 0.80
CA GLN A 104 10.47 0.42 2.16
C GLN A 104 11.04 -0.53 3.22
N ASN A 105 11.55 -1.69 2.81
CA ASN A 105 12.20 -2.66 3.69
C ASN A 105 13.73 -2.61 3.61
N GLY A 106 14.31 -1.61 2.94
CA GLY A 106 15.76 -1.42 2.80
C GLY A 106 16.45 -2.40 1.84
N LEU A 107 15.68 -3.16 1.05
CA LEU A 107 16.21 -4.11 0.07
C LEU A 107 16.43 -3.42 -1.28
N PHE A 108 17.35 -2.46 -1.29
CA PHE A 108 17.52 -1.51 -2.39
C PHE A 108 17.92 -2.15 -3.73
N TYR A 109 18.79 -3.18 -3.72
CA TYR A 109 19.15 -3.89 -4.96
C TYR A 109 17.96 -4.60 -5.61
N VAL A 110 17.11 -5.24 -4.79
CA VAL A 110 15.91 -5.93 -5.29
C VAL A 110 14.88 -4.90 -5.76
N SER A 111 14.77 -3.78 -5.05
CA SER A 111 13.93 -2.66 -5.47
C SER A 111 14.38 -2.08 -6.81
N GLU A 112 15.68 -1.83 -7.00
CA GLU A 112 16.26 -1.35 -8.26
C GLU A 112 15.88 -2.28 -9.40
N TYR A 113 16.06 -3.60 -9.22
CA TYR A 113 15.72 -4.60 -10.21
C TYR A 113 14.25 -4.49 -10.68
N TYR A 114 13.29 -4.41 -9.75
CA TYR A 114 11.88 -4.30 -10.12
C TYR A 114 11.53 -2.95 -10.74
N TYR A 115 12.18 -1.86 -10.34
CA TYR A 115 11.99 -0.56 -10.97
C TYR A 115 12.56 -0.51 -12.38
N LEU A 116 13.70 -1.14 -12.65
CA LEU A 116 14.23 -1.29 -14.00
C LEU A 116 13.33 -2.16 -14.88
N LEU A 117 12.76 -3.25 -14.33
CA LEU A 117 11.74 -4.05 -15.02
C LEU A 117 10.46 -3.27 -15.29
N TYR A 118 10.08 -2.35 -14.42
CA TYR A 118 8.97 -1.44 -14.68
C TYR A 118 9.29 -0.52 -15.85
N LEU A 119 10.47 0.12 -15.81
CA LEU A 119 10.89 1.10 -16.82
C LEU A 119 11.02 0.44 -18.20
N SER A 120 11.49 -0.80 -18.29
CA SER A 120 11.55 -1.52 -19.57
C SER A 120 10.18 -1.72 -20.24
N ILE A 121 9.10 -1.66 -19.46
CA ILE A 121 7.71 -1.69 -19.97
C ILE A 121 7.16 -0.27 -20.18
N SER A 122 7.61 0.71 -19.38
CA SER A 122 7.07 2.06 -19.36
C SER A 122 8.15 3.06 -18.95
N ASN A 123 8.72 3.76 -19.91
CA ASN A 123 9.82 4.70 -19.67
C ASN A 123 9.41 5.98 -18.91
N ASP A 124 8.12 6.30 -18.83
CA ASP A 124 7.70 7.68 -18.53
C ASP A 124 7.21 7.92 -17.10
N SER A 125 7.55 7.06 -16.14
CA SER A 125 7.07 7.28 -14.77
C SER A 125 8.07 8.04 -13.91
N LEU A 126 7.82 9.34 -13.76
CA LEU A 126 8.56 10.21 -12.83
C LEU A 126 8.63 9.62 -11.41
N SER A 127 7.57 8.98 -10.94
CA SER A 127 7.55 8.35 -9.60
C SER A 127 8.56 7.22 -9.43
N VAL A 128 8.83 6.43 -10.49
CA VAL A 128 9.80 5.33 -10.41
C VAL A 128 11.21 5.88 -10.57
N LEU A 129 11.41 6.87 -11.45
CA LEU A 129 12.69 7.55 -11.59
C LEU A 129 13.10 8.27 -10.30
N SER A 130 12.18 8.94 -9.60
CA SER A 130 12.47 9.54 -8.30
C SER A 130 12.86 8.50 -7.26
N SER A 131 12.21 7.32 -7.29
CA SER A 131 12.52 6.21 -6.38
C SER A 131 13.89 5.59 -6.68
N LEU A 132 14.26 5.45 -7.96
CA LEU A 132 15.59 5.03 -8.38
C LEU A 132 16.67 6.05 -8.02
N LEU A 133 16.37 7.35 -8.16
CA LEU A 133 17.27 8.42 -7.76
C LEU A 133 17.61 8.31 -6.28
N GLU A 134 16.60 8.11 -5.42
CA GLU A 134 16.78 7.89 -3.99
C GLU A 134 17.69 6.67 -3.72
N ILE A 135 17.44 5.55 -4.39
CA ILE A 135 18.27 4.34 -4.29
C ILE A 135 19.72 4.61 -4.70
N TYR A 136 19.94 5.29 -5.83
CA TYR A 136 21.29 5.56 -6.32
C TYR A 136 22.03 6.59 -5.47
N THR A 137 21.33 7.56 -4.91
CA THR A 137 21.91 8.46 -3.90
C THR A 137 22.31 7.71 -2.64
N HIS A 138 21.58 6.66 -2.26
CA HIS A 138 21.96 5.84 -1.10
C HIS A 138 23.23 5.01 -1.35
N PHE A 139 23.52 4.66 -2.61
CA PHE A 139 24.72 3.93 -3.00
C PHE A 139 25.88 4.82 -3.46
N ASP A 140 25.75 6.15 -3.39
CA ASP A 140 26.73 7.12 -3.92
C ASP A 140 27.16 6.85 -5.38
N ASN A 141 26.24 6.30 -6.20
CA ASN A 141 26.54 5.97 -7.59
C ASN A 141 26.29 7.18 -8.50
N TYR A 142 27.25 8.10 -8.55
CA TYR A 142 27.12 9.38 -9.25
C TYR A 142 26.81 9.25 -10.75
N ASP A 143 27.33 8.23 -11.43
CA ASP A 143 27.06 7.99 -12.86
C ASP A 143 25.59 7.64 -13.11
N LYS A 144 25.01 6.78 -12.27
CA LYS A 144 23.58 6.45 -12.37
C LYS A 144 22.69 7.61 -11.92
N ILE A 145 23.13 8.40 -10.94
CA ILE A 145 22.41 9.59 -10.46
C ILE A 145 22.27 10.62 -11.58
N SER A 146 23.36 10.95 -12.28
CA SER A 146 23.32 11.93 -13.39
C SER A 146 22.39 11.44 -14.49
N PHE A 147 22.52 10.18 -14.90
CA PHE A 147 21.66 9.57 -15.91
C PHE A 147 20.17 9.66 -15.57
N VAL A 148 19.78 9.31 -14.34
CA VAL A 148 18.36 9.38 -13.92
C VAL A 148 17.88 10.83 -13.83
N LYS A 149 18.72 11.77 -13.38
CA LYS A 149 18.36 13.19 -13.34
C LYS A 149 18.08 13.75 -14.74
N ASP A 150 18.89 13.37 -15.72
CA ASP A 150 18.70 13.78 -17.11
C ASP A 150 17.38 13.23 -17.67
N GLN A 151 17.05 11.97 -17.39
CA GLN A 151 15.76 11.38 -17.77
C GLN A 151 14.58 12.11 -17.12
N ILE A 152 14.67 12.46 -15.83
CA ILE A 152 13.64 13.22 -15.13
C ILE A 152 13.47 14.60 -15.78
N ALA A 153 14.58 15.29 -16.09
CA ALA A 153 14.55 16.61 -16.73
C ALA A 153 13.85 16.56 -18.10
N GLN A 154 14.21 15.58 -18.95
CA GLN A 154 13.58 15.37 -20.25
C GLN A 154 12.07 15.16 -20.13
N LEU A 155 11.63 14.24 -19.25
CA LEU A 155 10.20 13.96 -19.04
C LEU A 155 9.44 15.16 -18.45
N SER A 156 10.06 15.90 -17.52
CA SER A 156 9.44 17.08 -16.93
C SER A 156 9.24 18.20 -17.95
N SER A 157 10.19 18.38 -18.87
CA SER A 157 10.08 19.36 -19.95
C SER A 157 8.93 19.00 -20.91
N PHE A 158 8.81 17.73 -21.29
CA PHE A 158 7.75 17.25 -22.18
C PHE A 158 6.34 17.49 -21.60
N ASN A 159 6.13 17.17 -20.32
CA ASN A 159 4.85 17.37 -19.64
C ASN A 159 4.45 18.85 -19.49
N SER A 160 5.40 19.77 -19.52
CA SER A 160 5.11 21.22 -19.45
C SER A 160 4.57 21.80 -20.77
N PHE A 161 4.80 21.13 -21.91
CA PHE A 161 4.30 21.54 -23.22
C PHE A 161 2.87 21.03 -23.51
N ASP A 162 2.46 19.89 -22.94
CA ASP A 162 1.11 19.33 -23.14
C ASP A 162 0.02 19.95 -22.24
N GLY A 163 0.40 20.75 -21.23
CA GLY A 163 -0.54 21.45 -20.34
C GLY A 163 -1.10 22.78 -20.86
N SER A 164 -0.75 23.16 -22.09
CA SER A 164 -1.10 24.45 -22.71
C SER A 164 -1.94 24.32 -23.99
N GLN A 165 -2.90 23.39 -24.02
CA GLN A 165 -3.94 23.30 -25.05
C GLN A 165 -5.33 23.18 -24.43
#